data_AF-A0A1G2DC71-F1
#
_entry.id   AF-A0A1G2DC71-F1
#
_cell.length_a   1.000
_cell.length_b   1.000
_cell.length_c   1.000
_cell.angle_alpha   90.00
_cell.angle_beta   90.00
_cell.angle_gamma   90.00
#
_symmetry.space_group_name_H-M   'P 1'
#
loop_
_entity.id
_entity.type
_entity.pdbx_description
1 polymer ?
#
loop_
_entity_poly.entity_id
_entity_poly.type
_entity_poly.pdbx_seq_one_letter_code
_entity_poly.pdbx_strand_id
1 'polypeptide(L)'
;MPCEYLFMSFERKNDNERLSSELLALQKGENNGRGIPCVEDIAQYWKMGEIESARQIAWTDNDKIRNYPDLQQWLEDNLFGLDIDSPLKLHGRIENWGKPENA
;
A
#
# COMPACT_ATOMS: atom_id res chain seq x y z
N MET A 1 -14.21 -31.23 12.49
CA MET A 1 -14.88 -29.96 12.18
C MET A 1 -14.12 -29.31 11.05
N PRO A 2 -14.66 -29.32 9.82
CA PRO A 2 -13.95 -28.82 8.64
C PRO A 2 -14.46 -27.44 8.20
N CYS A 3 -13.58 -26.67 7.56
CA CYS A 3 -13.90 -25.73 6.48
C CYS A 3 -14.21 -24.24 6.74
N GLU A 4 -13.98 -23.64 7.92
CA GLU A 4 -14.08 -22.16 8.02
C GLU A 4 -12.78 -21.43 7.62
N TYR A 5 -11.62 -22.06 7.78
CA TYR A 5 -10.32 -21.41 7.50
C TYR A 5 -9.98 -21.28 6.02
N LEU A 6 -10.58 -22.11 5.15
CA LEU A 6 -10.28 -22.12 3.72
C LEU A 6 -11.01 -20.98 2.97
N PHE A 7 -12.20 -20.60 3.43
CA PHE A 7 -13.06 -19.60 2.79
C PHE A 7 -12.47 -18.19 2.91
N MET A 8 -11.99 -17.81 4.11
CA MET A 8 -11.37 -16.51 4.36
C MET A 8 -10.04 -16.29 3.62
N SER A 9 -9.34 -17.36 3.25
CA SER A 9 -8.07 -17.28 2.51
C SER A 9 -8.29 -17.11 0.99
N PHE A 10 -9.46 -17.52 0.50
CA PHE A 10 -9.82 -17.41 -0.92
C PHE A 10 -10.34 -16.01 -1.27
N GLU A 11 -11.15 -15.39 -0.39
CA GLU A 11 -11.64 -14.02 -0.59
C GLU A 11 -10.49 -13.02 -0.62
N ARG A 12 -9.53 -13.11 0.32
CA ARG A 12 -8.36 -12.23 0.34
C ARG A 12 -7.47 -12.32 -0.90
N LYS A 13 -7.36 -13.50 -1.54
CA LYS A 13 -6.58 -13.64 -2.78
C LYS A 13 -7.23 -12.92 -3.95
N ASN A 14 -8.57 -13.01 -4.08
CA ASN A 14 -9.29 -12.31 -5.15
C ASN A 14 -9.22 -10.78 -4.97
N ASP A 15 -9.28 -10.30 -3.74
CA ASP A 15 -9.12 -8.87 -3.44
C ASP A 15 -7.71 -8.38 -3.78
N ASN A 16 -6.67 -9.15 -3.44
CA ASN A 16 -5.28 -8.81 -3.77
C ASN A 16 -5.05 -8.74 -5.29
N GLU A 17 -5.57 -9.69 -6.07
CA GLU A 17 -5.44 -9.65 -7.53
C GLU A 17 -6.18 -8.44 -8.13
N ARG A 18 -7.37 -8.13 -7.62
CA ARG A 18 -8.15 -6.96 -8.05
C ARG A 18 -7.41 -5.66 -7.74
N LEU A 19 -6.96 -5.48 -6.50
CA LEU A 19 -6.22 -4.30 -6.04
C LEU A 19 -4.89 -4.15 -6.77
N SER A 20 -4.14 -5.24 -6.99
CA SER A 20 -2.90 -5.20 -7.77
C SER A 20 -3.14 -4.74 -9.21
N SER A 21 -4.24 -5.17 -9.84
CA SER A 21 -4.58 -4.81 -11.21
C SER A 21 -5.04 -3.36 -11.32
N GLU A 22 -5.75 -2.86 -10.30
CA GLU A 22 -6.14 -1.45 -10.19
C GLU A 22 -4.90 -0.55 -10.03
N LEU A 23 -3.97 -0.94 -9.16
CA LEU A 23 -2.71 -0.22 -8.96
C LEU A 23 -1.85 -0.18 -10.23
N LEU A 24 -1.79 -1.30 -10.97
CA LEU A 24 -1.10 -1.35 -12.27
C LEU A 24 -1.77 -0.48 -13.34
N ALA A 25 -3.09 -0.35 -13.33
CA ALA A 25 -3.79 0.53 -14.24
C ALA A 25 -3.52 2.00 -13.91
N LEU A 26 -3.53 2.36 -12.61
CA LEU A 26 -3.22 3.71 -12.13
C LEU A 26 -1.80 4.11 -12.48
N GLN A 27 -0.80 3.27 -12.17
CA GLN A 27 0.60 3.61 -12.43
C GLN A 27 0.88 3.78 -13.94
N LYS A 28 0.24 2.97 -14.80
CA LYS A 28 0.40 3.06 -16.26
C LYS A 28 -0.08 4.38 -16.85
N GLY A 29 -0.99 5.10 -16.19
CA GLY A 29 -1.41 6.45 -16.58
C GLY A 29 -0.40 7.54 -16.22
N GLU A 30 0.46 7.27 -15.24
CA GLU A 30 1.42 8.22 -14.69
C GLU A 30 2.75 8.24 -15.48
N ASN A 31 3.55 9.30 -15.24
CA ASN A 31 4.86 9.49 -15.85
C ASN A 31 4.83 9.46 -17.40
N ASN A 32 3.88 10.22 -17.99
CA ASN A 32 3.66 10.26 -19.45
C ASN A 32 3.38 8.89 -20.08
N GLY A 33 2.72 7.99 -19.36
CA GLY A 33 2.39 6.64 -19.83
C GLY A 33 3.52 5.63 -19.71
N ARG A 34 4.64 5.97 -19.06
CA ARG A 34 5.77 5.06 -18.82
C ARG A 34 5.59 4.22 -17.56
N GLY A 35 4.72 4.64 -16.66
CA GLY A 35 4.62 3.98 -15.38
C GLY A 35 5.72 4.38 -14.39
N ILE A 36 5.56 3.87 -13.18
CA ILE A 36 6.45 4.04 -12.05
C ILE A 36 6.87 2.63 -11.61
N PRO A 37 8.13 2.23 -11.82
CA PRO A 37 8.58 0.85 -11.62
C PRO A 37 8.41 0.37 -10.18
N CYS A 38 8.63 1.24 -9.18
CA CYS A 38 8.42 0.83 -7.78
C CYS A 38 6.96 0.50 -7.46
N VAL A 39 5.99 1.09 -8.17
CA VAL A 39 4.56 0.80 -8.00
C VAL A 39 4.18 -0.51 -8.69
N GLU A 40 4.84 -0.84 -9.80
CA GLU A 40 4.72 -2.14 -10.46
C GLU A 40 5.21 -3.27 -9.54
N ASP A 41 6.36 -3.09 -8.89
CA ASP A 41 6.89 -4.04 -7.91
C ASP A 41 5.92 -4.22 -6.74
N ILE A 42 5.42 -3.12 -6.16
CA ILE A 42 4.41 -3.15 -5.07
C ILE A 42 3.19 -3.97 -5.49
N ALA A 43 2.64 -3.73 -6.68
CA ALA A 43 1.49 -4.48 -7.18
C ALA A 43 1.79 -5.97 -7.34
N GLN A 44 3.00 -6.32 -7.81
CA GLN A 44 3.42 -7.70 -7.98
C GLN A 44 3.57 -8.44 -6.64
N TYR A 45 4.22 -7.83 -5.65
CA TYR A 45 4.30 -8.40 -4.30
C TYR A 45 2.93 -8.56 -3.66
N TRP A 46 2.05 -7.59 -3.85
CA TRP A 46 0.67 -7.67 -3.38
C TRP A 46 -0.08 -8.85 -4.01
N LYS A 47 0.04 -9.02 -5.33
CA LYS A 47 -0.57 -10.14 -6.05
C LYS A 47 -0.11 -11.49 -5.50
N MET A 48 1.16 -11.60 -5.11
CA MET A 48 1.72 -12.80 -4.47
C MET A 48 1.25 -13.00 -3.02
N GLY A 49 0.61 -11.99 -2.42
CA GLY A 49 0.21 -11.98 -1.02
C GLY A 49 1.32 -11.54 -0.06
N GLU A 50 2.45 -11.05 -0.59
CA GLU A 50 3.57 -10.53 0.19
C GLU A 50 3.37 -9.06 0.55
N ILE A 51 2.39 -8.80 1.42
CA ILE A 51 2.01 -7.43 1.80
C ILE A 51 3.14 -6.70 2.53
N GLU A 52 3.95 -7.41 3.34
CA GLU A 52 5.08 -6.81 4.04
C GLU A 52 6.17 -6.33 3.07
N SER A 53 6.51 -7.15 2.07
CA SER A 53 7.45 -6.77 0.99
C SER A 53 6.94 -5.54 0.23
N ALA A 54 5.65 -5.53 -0.12
CA ALA A 54 5.00 -4.39 -0.78
C ALA A 54 5.09 -3.09 0.08
N ARG A 55 4.82 -3.19 1.39
CA ARG A 55 4.94 -2.06 2.33
C ARG A 55 6.37 -1.54 2.44
N GLN A 56 7.37 -2.43 2.48
CA GLN A 56 8.79 -2.03 2.55
C GLN A 56 9.24 -1.24 1.32
N ILE A 57 8.81 -1.64 0.12
CA ILE A 57 9.12 -0.92 -1.12
C ILE A 57 8.43 0.44 -1.11
N ALA A 58 7.14 0.49 -0.74
CA ALA A 58 6.40 1.76 -0.62
C ALA A 58 7.05 2.72 0.39
N TRP A 59 7.65 2.18 1.46
CA TRP A 59 8.38 2.98 2.44
C TRP A 59 9.73 3.47 1.90
N THR A 60 10.49 2.60 1.25
CA THR A 60 11.83 2.92 0.71
C THR A 60 11.76 3.92 -0.44
N ASP A 61 10.81 3.73 -1.35
CA ASP A 61 10.60 4.58 -2.53
C ASP A 61 9.53 5.67 -2.32
N ASN A 62 9.20 5.98 -1.06
CA ASN A 62 8.23 7.02 -0.69
C ASN A 62 8.53 8.37 -1.35
N ASP A 63 9.81 8.76 -1.44
CA ASP A 63 10.25 10.00 -2.09
C ASP A 63 9.76 10.11 -3.55
N LYS A 64 9.76 9.00 -4.28
CA LYS A 64 9.28 8.94 -5.67
C LYS A 64 7.76 8.98 -5.73
N ILE A 65 7.10 8.24 -4.84
CA ILE A 65 5.63 8.12 -4.77
C ILE A 65 4.98 9.45 -4.40
N ARG A 66 5.62 10.26 -3.55
CA ARG A 66 5.15 11.61 -3.17
C ARG A 66 4.94 12.58 -4.33
N ASN A 67 5.60 12.35 -5.47
CA ASN A 67 5.38 13.17 -6.67
C ASN A 67 4.06 12.84 -7.38
N TYR A 68 3.38 11.76 -6.97
CA TYR A 68 2.15 11.26 -7.56
C TYR A 68 1.09 11.12 -6.46
N PRO A 69 0.41 12.22 -6.09
CA PRO A 69 -0.48 12.25 -4.92
C PRO A 69 -1.63 11.25 -5.02
N ASP A 70 -2.15 10.99 -6.22
CA ASP A 70 -3.25 10.03 -6.43
C ASP A 70 -2.81 8.59 -6.12
N LEU A 71 -1.58 8.22 -6.52
CA LEU A 71 -0.99 6.92 -6.19
C LEU A 71 -0.65 6.81 -4.72
N GLN A 72 -0.15 7.89 -4.12
CA GLN A 72 0.12 7.94 -2.69
C GLN A 72 -1.16 7.68 -1.90
N GLN A 73 -2.23 8.43 -2.18
CA GLN A 73 -3.51 8.30 -1.50
C GLN A 73 -4.07 6.88 -1.66
N TRP A 74 -4.02 6.32 -2.88
CA TRP A 74 -4.49 4.97 -3.13
C TRP A 74 -3.71 3.92 -2.30
N LEU A 75 -2.38 4.04 -2.21
CA LEU A 75 -1.55 3.18 -1.39
C LEU A 75 -1.86 3.35 0.10
N GLU A 76 -2.15 4.56 0.55
CA GLU A 76 -2.57 4.80 1.94
C GLU A 76 -3.88 4.10 2.27
N ASP A 77 -4.89 4.25 1.43
CA ASP A 77 -6.22 3.70 1.67
C ASP A 77 -6.24 2.17 1.59
N ASN A 78 -5.45 1.58 0.69
CA ASN A 78 -5.49 0.15 0.41
C ASN A 78 -4.33 -0.65 1.04
N LEU A 79 -3.08 -0.16 1.00
CA LEU A 79 -1.89 -0.96 1.39
C LEU A 79 -1.61 -0.85 2.89
N PHE A 80 -1.73 0.36 3.42
CA PHE A 80 -1.53 0.66 4.83
C PHE A 80 -2.87 0.71 5.59
N GLY A 81 -3.95 1.15 4.95
CA GLY A 81 -5.26 1.26 5.58
C GLY A 81 -5.22 2.19 6.80
N LEU A 82 -5.84 1.77 7.91
CA LEU A 82 -5.84 2.52 9.17
C LEU A 82 -4.52 2.41 9.97
N ASP A 83 -3.50 1.68 9.50
CA ASP A 83 -2.21 1.60 10.21
C ASP A 83 -1.67 3.01 10.51
N ILE A 84 -1.33 3.22 11.78
CA ILE A 84 -0.84 4.49 12.33
C ILE A 84 0.62 4.74 11.89
N ASP A 85 1.33 3.67 11.53
CA ASP A 85 2.74 3.70 11.11
C ASP A 85 2.97 3.88 9.60
N SER A 86 1.93 4.24 8.84
CA SER A 86 2.10 4.54 7.42
C SER A 86 3.08 5.71 7.22
N PRO A 87 4.19 5.54 6.47
CA PRO A 87 5.14 6.60 6.19
C PRO A 87 4.61 7.64 5.19
N LEU A 88 3.47 7.34 4.57
CA LEU A 88 2.73 8.23 3.69
C LEU A 88 1.82 9.17 4.50
N LYS A 89 1.36 8.75 5.70
CA LYS A 89 0.61 9.58 6.67
C LYS A 89 1.54 10.53 7.43
N LEU A 90 2.27 11.39 6.73
CA LEU A 90 3.18 12.34 7.37
C LEU A 90 2.45 13.43 8.17
N HIS A 91 1.19 13.72 7.85
CA HIS A 91 0.44 14.83 8.47
C HIS A 91 0.10 14.60 9.96
N GLY A 92 0.03 13.37 10.44
CA GLY A 92 -0.36 13.08 11.85
C GLY A 92 0.81 12.88 12.84
N ARG A 93 2.04 12.62 12.37
CA ARG A 93 3.17 12.32 13.25
C ARG A 93 3.82 13.57 13.85
N ILE A 94 3.75 14.71 13.17
CA ILE A 94 4.39 15.95 13.64
C ILE A 94 3.67 16.53 14.87
N GLU A 95 2.35 16.35 15.00
CA GLU A 95 1.59 16.87 16.15
C GLU A 95 1.81 16.08 17.45
N ASN A 96 2.30 14.84 17.37
CA ASN A 96 2.50 13.95 18.52
C ASN A 96 3.97 13.66 18.85
N TRP A 97 4.92 14.24 18.11
CA TRP A 97 6.34 14.10 18.41
C TRP A 97 6.68 14.90 19.67
N GLY A 98 6.78 14.21 20.82
CA GLY A 98 7.16 14.81 22.10
C GLY A 98 6.05 14.90 23.15
N LYS A 99 4.85 14.32 22.91
CA LYS A 99 3.86 14.15 23.99
C LYS A 99 4.06 12.77 24.62
N PRO A 100 4.45 12.68 25.91
CA PRO A 100 4.48 11.40 26.59
C PRO A 100 3.07 10.84 26.63
N GLU A 101 2.90 9.62 26.13
CA GLU A 101 1.75 8.80 26.48
C GLU A 101 1.81 8.60 28.00
N ASN A 102 0.83 9.14 28.72
CA ASN A 102 0.69 9.17 30.17
C ASN A 102 1.49 10.28 30.89
N ALA A 103 0.81 11.41 31.10
CA ALA A 103 0.92 12.22 32.31
C ALA A 103 -0.49 12.50 32.83
#